data_AF-A0A966XYY8-F1
#
_entry.id   AF-A0A966XYY8-F1
#
_cell.length_a   1.000
_cell.length_b   1.000
_cell.length_c   1.000
_cell.angle_alpha   90.00
_cell.angle_beta   90.00
_cell.angle_gamma   90.00
#
_symmetry.space_group_name_H-M   'P 1'
#
loop_
_entity.id
_entity.type
_entity.pdbx_description
1 polymer ?
#
loop_
_entity_poly.entity_id
_entity_poly.type
_entity_poly.pdbx_seq_one_letter_code
_entity_poly.pdbx_strand_id
1 'polypeptide(L)'
;MRRVLVTLLTVATLAACAPGQMAGQNPGPTLGGANYAPQYDFSEFWAATDGRTFRVIVAGNPFPALPFDEMTARLLPVLQANKPRPPLTFTYAAPAEPPRPDYRLVLIFDPANDLGSGAVCNGVTRLKPDTPARAPHLVYVYGVYCRNDLALSETTGWTEATGPDDPRLGPLFAQLFLVLFTDQPPIRRGRLVPFARW
;
A
#
# COMPACT_ATOMS: atom_id res chain seq x y z
N MET A 1 47.88 -16.30 -64.64
CA MET A 1 46.56 -16.79 -64.19
C MET A 1 46.09 -15.94 -63.01
N ARG A 2 44.76 -15.76 -62.89
CA ARG A 2 44.03 -14.63 -62.31
C ARG A 2 44.35 -14.26 -60.85
N ARG A 3 44.45 -12.94 -60.63
CA ARG A 3 44.41 -12.23 -59.34
C ARG A 3 43.02 -12.42 -58.69
N VAL A 4 42.97 -12.78 -57.40
CA VAL A 4 41.73 -12.77 -56.62
C VAL A 4 41.72 -11.50 -55.76
N LEU A 5 40.75 -10.64 -56.02
CA LEU A 5 40.50 -9.37 -55.33
C LEU A 5 40.00 -9.64 -53.90
N VAL A 6 40.66 -9.05 -52.92
CA VAL A 6 40.14 -8.87 -51.56
C VAL A 6 39.08 -7.78 -51.63
N THR A 7 37.83 -8.12 -51.32
CA THR A 7 36.73 -7.15 -51.28
C THR A 7 36.33 -6.94 -49.82
N LEU A 8 36.74 -5.80 -49.24
CA LEU A 8 36.25 -5.33 -47.95
C LEU A 8 34.76 -4.97 -48.08
N LEU A 9 33.89 -5.64 -47.33
CA LEU A 9 32.52 -5.18 -47.09
C LEU A 9 32.48 -4.37 -45.79
N THR A 10 32.41 -3.05 -45.93
CA THR A 10 32.03 -2.09 -44.90
C THR A 10 30.53 -2.22 -44.61
N VAL A 11 30.17 -2.79 -43.47
CA VAL A 11 28.78 -2.79 -42.97
C VAL A 11 28.53 -1.45 -42.28
N ALA A 12 27.75 -0.58 -42.92
CA ALA A 12 27.29 0.68 -42.35
C ALA A 12 26.22 0.41 -41.29
N THR A 13 26.48 0.88 -40.06
CA THR A 13 25.55 0.85 -38.93
C THR A 13 24.39 1.81 -39.16
N LEU A 14 23.24 1.29 -39.57
CA LEU A 14 21.96 1.98 -39.45
C LEU A 14 21.46 1.85 -38.00
N ALA A 15 21.78 2.86 -37.19
CA ALA A 15 21.12 3.09 -35.91
C ALA A 15 19.64 3.39 -36.17
N ALA A 16 18.80 2.37 -36.09
CA ALA A 16 17.36 2.56 -36.06
C ALA A 16 17.01 3.26 -34.73
N CYS A 17 16.60 4.52 -34.82
CA CYS A 17 15.84 5.17 -33.76
C CYS A 17 14.54 4.37 -33.58
N ALA A 18 14.57 3.40 -32.66
CA ALA A 18 13.34 2.79 -32.18
C ALA A 18 12.50 3.93 -31.57
N PRO A 19 11.22 4.10 -31.96
CA PRO A 19 10.33 4.98 -31.22
C PRO A 19 10.32 4.47 -29.79
N GLY A 20 10.84 5.29 -28.88
CA GLY A 20 10.73 5.06 -27.45
C GLY A 20 9.26 4.77 -27.17
N GLN A 21 8.98 3.56 -26.73
CA GLN A 21 7.69 3.19 -26.19
C GLN A 21 7.42 4.20 -25.07
N MET A 22 6.56 5.18 -25.33
CA MET A 22 5.97 5.97 -24.27
C MET A 22 5.27 4.94 -23.39
N ALA A 23 5.87 4.67 -22.24
CA ALA A 23 5.28 3.84 -21.22
C ALA A 23 3.84 4.31 -21.06
N GLY A 24 2.89 3.42 -21.38
CA GLY A 24 1.47 3.71 -21.21
C GLY A 24 1.28 4.29 -19.81
N GLN A 25 0.59 5.42 -19.74
CA GLN A 25 0.20 6.02 -18.47
C GLN A 25 -0.74 5.04 -17.77
N ASN A 26 -0.17 4.08 -17.06
CA ASN A 26 -0.93 3.33 -16.07
C ASN A 26 -1.33 4.37 -15.02
N PRO A 27 -2.64 4.58 -14.78
CA PRO A 27 -3.05 5.45 -13.70
C PRO A 27 -2.37 4.95 -12.42
N GLY A 28 -1.60 5.83 -11.80
CA GLY A 28 -0.92 5.53 -10.54
C GLY A 28 -1.94 5.20 -9.44
N PRO A 29 -1.45 4.69 -8.29
CA PRO A 29 -2.32 4.48 -7.15
C PRO A 29 -3.03 5.78 -6.77
N THR A 30 -4.29 5.68 -6.38
CA THR A 30 -5.05 6.80 -5.84
C THR A 30 -5.27 6.56 -4.35
N LEU A 31 -5.00 7.59 -3.54
CA LEU A 31 -5.33 7.59 -2.12
C LEU A 31 -6.59 8.41 -1.87
N GLY A 32 -7.41 7.93 -0.94
CA GLY A 32 -8.55 8.65 -0.40
C GLY A 32 -8.15 9.65 0.69
N GLY A 33 -9.14 10.10 1.44
CA GLY A 33 -8.90 10.93 2.63
C GLY A 33 -8.12 10.16 3.70
N ALA A 34 -7.38 10.90 4.52
CA ALA A 34 -6.71 10.39 5.70
C ALA A 34 -7.25 11.06 6.95
N ASN A 35 -7.45 10.29 8.02
CA ASN A 35 -7.79 10.81 9.34
C ASN A 35 -6.69 10.42 10.33
N TYR A 36 -6.39 11.33 11.25
CA TYR A 36 -5.38 11.15 12.29
C TYR A 36 -6.00 11.43 13.65
N ALA A 37 -5.74 10.56 14.62
CA ALA A 37 -6.15 10.80 15.99
C ALA A 37 -5.29 11.92 16.61
N PRO A 38 -5.85 12.73 17.53
CA PRO A 38 -5.08 13.71 18.29
C PRO A 38 -3.90 13.11 19.07
N GLN A 39 -3.98 11.82 19.39
CA GLN A 39 -2.96 11.06 20.10
C GLN A 39 -1.90 10.46 19.16
N TYR A 40 -1.99 10.67 17.84
CA TYR A 40 -0.97 10.24 16.90
C TYR A 40 0.34 10.99 17.18
N ASP A 41 1.41 10.24 17.39
CA ASP A 41 2.77 10.76 17.51
C ASP A 41 3.73 9.88 16.70
N PHE A 42 4.45 10.49 15.75
CA PHE A 42 5.44 9.80 14.93
C PHE A 42 6.62 9.27 15.77
N SER A 43 7.01 9.97 16.84
CA SER A 43 8.10 9.55 17.72
C SER A 43 7.78 8.22 18.42
N GLU A 44 6.51 8.02 18.76
CA GLU A 44 6.00 6.78 19.36
C GLU A 44 6.02 5.63 18.35
N PHE A 45 5.59 5.88 17.11
CA PHE A 45 5.72 4.93 16.02
C PHE A 45 7.19 4.52 15.80
N TRP A 46 8.11 5.49 15.81
CA TRP A 46 9.54 5.21 15.65
C TRP A 46 10.06 4.27 16.75
N ALA A 47 9.78 4.60 18.01
CA ALA A 47 10.19 3.81 19.16
C ALA A 47 9.59 2.38 19.16
N ALA A 48 8.39 2.22 18.62
CA ALA A 48 7.70 0.93 18.54
C ALA A 48 8.25 0.03 17.41
N THR A 49 8.87 0.60 16.37
CA THR A 49 9.15 -0.12 15.12
C THR A 49 10.63 -0.25 14.76
N ASP A 50 11.50 0.62 15.26
CA ASP A 50 12.93 0.62 14.94
C ASP A 50 13.62 -0.70 15.32
N GLY A 51 14.03 -1.47 14.30
CA GLY A 51 14.65 -2.79 14.42
C GLY A 51 13.70 -3.90 14.89
N ARG A 52 12.39 -3.66 14.93
CA ARG A 52 11.40 -4.58 15.52
C ARG A 52 10.48 -5.22 14.49
N THR A 53 9.86 -6.32 14.88
CA THR A 53 8.75 -6.90 14.11
C THR A 53 7.49 -6.08 14.34
N PHE A 54 6.72 -5.88 13.27
CA PHE A 54 5.50 -5.10 13.30
C PHE A 54 4.35 -5.94 12.73
N ARG A 55 3.31 -6.14 13.54
CA ARG A 55 2.21 -7.02 13.17
C ARG A 55 1.33 -6.36 12.11
N VAL A 56 1.07 -7.08 11.04
CA VAL A 56 0.09 -6.74 10.01
C VAL A 56 -1.06 -7.73 10.09
N ILE A 57 -2.28 -7.23 10.08
CA ILE A 57 -3.50 -8.03 9.99
C ILE A 57 -4.13 -7.72 8.64
N VAL A 58 -4.36 -8.77 7.84
CA VAL A 58 -4.99 -8.63 6.52
C VAL A 58 -6.37 -9.26 6.58
N ALA A 59 -7.36 -8.61 5.98
CA ALA A 59 -8.70 -9.15 5.81
C ALA A 59 -9.22 -8.87 4.40
N GLY A 60 -10.01 -9.80 3.86
CA GLY A 60 -10.52 -9.74 2.50
C GLY A 60 -9.51 -10.22 1.45
N ASN A 61 -10.03 -10.64 0.29
CA ASN A 61 -9.20 -11.12 -0.81
C ASN A 61 -9.55 -10.37 -2.09
N PRO A 62 -8.67 -9.46 -2.56
CA PRO A 62 -8.96 -8.73 -3.77
C PRO A 62 -8.82 -9.61 -5.03
N PHE A 63 -8.17 -10.77 -4.94
CA PHE A 63 -7.89 -11.68 -6.05
C PHE A 63 -8.62 -13.02 -5.85
N PRO A 64 -9.88 -13.15 -6.30
CA PRO A 64 -10.70 -14.34 -6.02
C PRO A 64 -10.16 -15.63 -6.69
N ALA A 65 -9.28 -15.49 -7.68
CA ALA A 65 -8.61 -16.62 -8.34
C ALA A 65 -7.51 -17.28 -7.47
N LEU A 66 -7.08 -16.63 -6.39
CA LEU A 66 -6.03 -17.12 -5.50
C LEU A 66 -6.59 -17.38 -4.09
N PRO A 67 -6.19 -18.46 -3.41
CA PRO A 67 -6.49 -18.66 -2.00
C PRO A 67 -5.94 -17.52 -1.13
N PHE A 68 -6.62 -17.20 -0.03
CA PHE A 68 -6.24 -16.10 0.85
C PHE A 68 -4.82 -16.24 1.42
N ASP A 69 -4.43 -17.45 1.84
CA ASP A 69 -3.10 -17.71 2.41
C ASP A 69 -1.99 -17.53 1.38
N GLU A 70 -2.24 -17.91 0.12
CA GLU A 70 -1.29 -17.72 -0.97
C GLU A 70 -1.15 -16.23 -1.33
N MET A 71 -2.28 -15.53 -1.41
CA MET A 71 -2.30 -14.09 -1.66
C MET A 71 -1.54 -13.31 -0.59
N THR A 72 -1.79 -13.59 0.69
CA THR A 72 -1.11 -12.91 1.80
C THR A 72 0.39 -13.22 1.82
N ALA A 73 0.78 -14.48 1.59
CA ALA A 73 2.18 -14.88 1.51
C ALA A 73 2.94 -14.15 0.39
N ARG A 74 2.34 -13.99 -0.79
CA ARG A 74 2.91 -13.25 -1.93
C ARG A 74 2.90 -11.74 -1.73
N LEU A 75 1.90 -11.22 -1.02
CA LEU A 75 1.79 -9.80 -0.70
C LEU A 75 2.87 -9.33 0.30
N LEU A 76 3.29 -10.19 1.24
CA LEU A 76 4.22 -9.79 2.30
C LEU A 76 5.55 -9.21 1.77
N PRO A 77 6.24 -9.83 0.79
CA PRO A 77 7.38 -9.24 0.11
C PRO A 77 7.12 -7.83 -0.46
N VAL A 78 5.94 -7.60 -1.05
CA VAL A 78 5.56 -6.29 -1.59
C VAL A 78 5.44 -5.26 -0.47
N LEU A 79 4.79 -5.61 0.64
CA LEU A 79 4.71 -4.72 1.81
C LEU A 79 6.10 -4.40 2.38
N GLN A 80 6.95 -5.42 2.48
CA GLN A 80 8.31 -5.30 3.01
C GLN A 80 9.23 -4.43 2.15
N ALA A 81 9.09 -4.52 0.81
CA ALA A 81 9.87 -3.73 -0.13
C ALA A 81 9.48 -2.25 -0.13
N ASN A 82 8.24 -1.92 0.27
CA ASN A 82 7.68 -0.58 0.21
C ASN A 82 7.49 0.08 1.58
N LYS A 83 8.01 -0.53 2.65
CA LYS A 83 7.89 -0.02 4.03
C LYS A 83 8.53 1.35 4.21
N PRO A 84 7.96 2.22 5.07
CA PRO A 84 8.54 3.52 5.37
C PRO A 84 9.74 3.36 6.32
N ARG A 85 10.45 4.46 6.58
CA ARG A 85 11.38 4.53 7.73
C ARG A 85 10.56 4.71 9.02
N PRO A 86 11.02 4.19 10.18
CA PRO A 86 12.30 3.50 10.47
C PRO A 86 12.36 2.03 9.98
N PRO A 87 13.53 1.37 10.06
CA PRO A 87 13.64 -0.04 9.68
C PRO A 87 12.74 -0.92 10.56
N LEU A 88 11.69 -1.49 9.96
CA LEU A 88 10.76 -2.41 10.62
C LEU A 88 10.60 -3.70 9.80
N THR A 89 10.10 -4.77 10.44
CA THR A 89 9.83 -6.04 9.75
C THR A 89 8.36 -6.41 9.90
N PHE A 90 7.57 -6.25 8.83
CA PHE A 90 6.19 -6.73 8.81
C PHE A 90 6.09 -8.26 9.00
N THR A 91 5.12 -8.68 9.79
CA THR A 91 4.78 -10.10 9.99
C THR A 91 3.28 -10.27 10.19
N TYR A 92 2.73 -11.37 9.70
CA TYR A 92 1.34 -11.76 10.00
C TYR A 92 1.23 -12.57 11.29
N ALA A 93 2.35 -13.10 11.80
CA ALA A 93 2.36 -13.88 13.02
C ALA A 93 1.92 -13.01 14.21
N ALA A 94 0.99 -13.53 14.99
CA ALA A 94 0.69 -12.95 16.29
C ALA A 94 1.91 -13.16 17.21
N PRO A 95 2.41 -12.12 17.89
CA PRO A 95 3.46 -12.29 18.88
C PRO A 95 2.95 -13.19 20.01
N ALA A 96 3.84 -14.03 20.55
CA ALA A 96 3.49 -14.96 21.62
C ALA A 96 2.98 -14.24 22.89
N GLU A 97 3.56 -13.09 23.19
CA GLU A 97 3.03 -12.13 24.18
C GLU A 97 2.71 -10.81 23.45
N PRO A 98 1.47 -10.30 23.53
CA PRO A 98 1.12 -9.02 22.93
C PRO A 98 1.96 -7.88 23.54
N PRO A 99 2.65 -7.07 22.72
CA PRO A 99 3.33 -5.89 23.23
C PRO A 99 2.31 -4.94 23.87
N ARG A 100 2.72 -4.21 24.91
CA ARG A 100 1.89 -3.20 25.56
C ARG A 100 2.61 -1.85 25.50
N PRO A 101 2.12 -0.88 24.71
CA PRO A 101 0.89 -0.91 23.89
C PRO A 101 0.96 -1.86 22.67
N ASP A 102 -0.20 -2.39 22.24
CA ASP A 102 -0.28 -3.28 21.07
C ASP A 102 -0.43 -2.45 19.79
N TYR A 103 0.67 -2.27 19.08
CA TYR A 103 0.71 -1.59 17.79
C TYR A 103 0.54 -2.57 16.64
N ARG A 104 -0.40 -2.27 15.74
CA ARG A 104 -0.65 -3.10 14.57
C ARG A 104 -1.11 -2.29 13.38
N LEU A 105 -0.75 -2.75 12.19
CA LEU A 105 -1.33 -2.30 10.94
C LEU A 105 -2.44 -3.27 10.55
N VAL A 106 -3.63 -2.75 10.25
CA VAL A 106 -4.73 -3.54 9.71
C VAL A 106 -4.99 -3.09 8.27
N LEU A 107 -4.98 -4.04 7.34
CA LEU A 107 -5.27 -3.84 5.93
C LEU A 107 -6.53 -4.63 5.58
N ILE A 108 -7.59 -3.92 5.20
CA ILE A 108 -8.86 -4.53 4.82
C ILE A 108 -9.09 -4.27 3.34
N PHE A 109 -9.08 -5.34 2.56
CA PHE A 109 -9.44 -5.30 1.16
C PHE A 109 -10.97 -5.31 1.02
N ASP A 110 -11.49 -4.43 0.17
CA ASP A 110 -12.92 -4.29 -0.08
C ASP A 110 -13.76 -4.17 1.22
N PRO A 111 -13.46 -3.19 2.10
CA PRO A 111 -14.17 -2.99 3.35
C PRO A 111 -15.62 -2.55 3.12
N ALA A 112 -16.51 -2.91 4.04
CA ALA A 112 -17.88 -2.41 4.06
C ALA A 112 -17.91 -0.88 4.20
N ASN A 113 -18.90 -0.22 3.59
CA ASN A 113 -18.98 1.24 3.56
C ASN A 113 -19.23 1.87 4.95
N ASP A 114 -19.77 1.09 5.89
CA ASP A 114 -20.06 1.48 7.28
C ASP A 114 -18.93 1.09 8.25
N LEU A 115 -17.80 0.56 7.76
CA LEU A 115 -16.72 0.09 8.61
C LEU A 115 -15.85 1.26 9.11
N GLY A 116 -16.07 1.67 10.34
CA GLY A 116 -15.22 2.65 11.02
C GLY A 116 -13.90 2.06 11.52
N SER A 117 -12.84 2.87 11.57
CA SER A 117 -11.50 2.46 12.04
C SER A 117 -11.46 2.00 13.49
N GLY A 118 -12.26 2.59 14.39
CA GLY A 118 -12.36 2.13 15.78
C GLY A 118 -12.84 0.68 15.86
N ALA A 119 -13.80 0.28 15.02
CA ALA A 119 -14.25 -1.11 14.97
C ALA A 119 -13.15 -2.04 14.44
N VAL A 120 -12.39 -1.59 13.42
CA VAL A 120 -11.23 -2.29 12.89
C VAL A 120 -10.17 -2.52 13.97
N CYS A 121 -9.86 -1.49 14.76
CA CYS A 121 -8.97 -1.63 15.91
C CYS A 121 -9.57 -2.46 17.04
N ASN A 122 -10.87 -2.75 17.06
CA ASN A 122 -11.44 -3.74 17.99
C ASN A 122 -11.51 -5.16 17.39
N GLY A 123 -10.87 -5.38 16.23
CA GLY A 123 -10.84 -6.68 15.56
C GLY A 123 -12.07 -6.98 14.70
N VAL A 124 -12.95 -6.00 14.50
CA VAL A 124 -14.11 -6.15 13.61
C VAL A 124 -13.66 -5.98 12.17
N THR A 125 -13.86 -7.01 11.37
CA THR A 125 -13.66 -6.97 9.92
C THR A 125 -15.02 -7.12 9.24
N ARG A 126 -15.37 -6.18 8.37
CA ARG A 126 -16.57 -6.27 7.52
C ARG A 126 -16.17 -6.01 6.09
N LEU A 127 -16.55 -6.93 5.22
CA LEU A 127 -16.24 -6.85 3.80
C LEU A 127 -17.51 -6.49 3.04
N LYS A 128 -17.34 -5.83 1.90
CA LYS A 128 -18.44 -5.67 0.94
C LYS A 128 -18.89 -7.05 0.47
N PRO A 129 -20.19 -7.25 0.24
CA PRO A 129 -20.66 -8.44 -0.45
C PRO A 129 -19.99 -8.53 -1.83
N ASP A 130 -19.65 -9.74 -2.25
CA ASP A 130 -19.17 -10.00 -3.61
C ASP A 130 -20.29 -9.71 -4.62
N THR A 131 -20.33 -8.48 -5.11
CA THR A 131 -21.29 -8.07 -6.14
C THR A 131 -20.67 -8.25 -7.53
N PRO A 132 -21.44 -8.73 -8.53
CA PRO A 132 -20.97 -8.83 -9.90
C PRO A 132 -20.64 -7.47 -10.56
N ALA A 133 -21.04 -6.35 -9.95
CA ALA A 133 -20.65 -4.99 -10.35
C ALA A 133 -19.23 -4.59 -9.88
N ARG A 134 -18.50 -5.48 -9.20
CA ARG A 134 -17.12 -5.25 -8.78
C ARG A 134 -16.25 -5.06 -10.01
N ALA A 135 -15.55 -3.93 -10.07
CA ALA A 135 -14.61 -3.67 -11.14
C ALA A 135 -13.55 -4.78 -11.15
N PRO A 136 -13.45 -5.58 -12.23
CA PRO A 136 -12.43 -6.60 -12.32
C PRO A 136 -11.06 -5.92 -12.24
N HIS A 137 -10.15 -6.49 -11.45
CA HIS A 137 -8.78 -5.97 -11.25
C HIS A 137 -8.67 -4.68 -10.45
N LEU A 138 -9.74 -4.14 -9.84
CA LEU A 138 -9.59 -3.04 -8.90
C LEU A 138 -9.25 -3.58 -7.51
N VAL A 139 -8.08 -3.23 -7.00
CA VAL A 139 -7.69 -3.47 -5.61
C VAL A 139 -8.03 -2.24 -4.80
N TYR A 140 -8.99 -2.38 -3.89
CA TYR A 140 -9.35 -1.33 -2.94
C TYR A 140 -8.96 -1.77 -1.53
N VAL A 141 -8.12 -0.99 -0.86
CA VAL A 141 -7.58 -1.29 0.47
C VAL A 141 -7.88 -0.17 1.44
N TYR A 142 -8.26 -0.53 2.66
CA TYR A 142 -8.37 0.37 3.80
C TYR A 142 -7.30 0.00 4.82
N GLY A 143 -6.36 0.92 5.01
CA GLY A 143 -5.29 0.78 5.98
C GLY A 143 -5.62 1.54 7.26
N VAL A 144 -5.43 0.90 8.40
CA VAL A 144 -5.63 1.49 9.73
C VAL A 144 -4.43 1.14 10.60
N TYR A 145 -3.77 2.15 11.16
CA TYR A 145 -2.76 1.98 12.19
C TYR A 145 -3.42 2.07 13.56
N CYS A 146 -3.36 0.98 14.31
CA CYS A 146 -3.98 0.86 15.63
C CYS A 146 -2.93 0.86 16.74
N ARG A 147 -3.31 1.45 17.87
CA ARG A 147 -2.69 1.27 19.18
C ARG A 147 -3.76 0.81 20.15
N ASN A 148 -3.69 -0.43 20.58
CA ASN A 148 -4.77 -1.09 21.33
C ASN A 148 -6.09 -0.97 20.54
N ASP A 149 -7.13 -0.41 21.13
CA ASP A 149 -8.46 -0.17 20.55
C ASP A 149 -8.59 1.17 19.80
N LEU A 150 -7.56 2.01 19.82
CA LEU A 150 -7.57 3.33 19.19
C LEU A 150 -6.96 3.28 17.77
N ALA A 151 -7.68 3.84 16.80
CA ALA A 151 -7.15 4.12 15.46
C ALA A 151 -6.33 5.41 15.51
N LEU A 152 -5.01 5.30 15.30
CA LEU A 152 -4.09 6.44 15.30
C LEU A 152 -4.07 7.15 13.96
N SER A 153 -4.09 6.39 12.86
CA SER A 153 -4.24 6.91 11.51
C SER A 153 -4.99 5.92 10.63
N GLU A 154 -5.69 6.45 9.64
CA GLU A 154 -6.42 5.65 8.67
C GLU A 154 -6.37 6.30 7.28
N THR A 155 -6.36 5.48 6.24
CA THR A 155 -6.50 5.95 4.86
C THR A 155 -6.98 4.80 3.97
N THR A 156 -7.64 5.16 2.87
CA THR A 156 -8.01 4.21 1.82
C THR A 156 -7.12 4.43 0.61
N GLY A 157 -6.83 3.38 -0.14
CA GLY A 157 -6.15 3.48 -1.42
C GLY A 157 -6.70 2.49 -2.42
N TRP A 158 -6.54 2.80 -3.69
CA TRP A 158 -6.91 1.88 -4.76
C TRP A 158 -5.99 1.97 -5.96
N THR A 159 -5.87 0.84 -6.64
CA THR A 159 -5.13 0.72 -7.90
C THR A 159 -5.70 -0.43 -8.71
N GLU A 160 -5.44 -0.43 -10.00
CA GLU A 160 -5.73 -1.59 -10.84
C GLU A 160 -4.57 -2.59 -10.75
N ALA A 161 -4.81 -3.81 -10.29
CA ALA A 161 -3.84 -4.88 -10.24
C ALA A 161 -4.48 -6.23 -10.58
N THR A 162 -3.69 -7.07 -11.25
CA THR A 162 -4.12 -8.39 -11.72
C THR A 162 -3.78 -9.52 -10.75
N GLY A 163 -2.86 -9.28 -9.81
CA GLY A 163 -2.44 -10.23 -8.79
C GLY A 163 -1.59 -9.60 -7.69
N PRO A 164 -1.17 -10.39 -6.68
CA PRO A 164 -0.43 -9.90 -5.51
C PRO A 164 1.00 -9.44 -5.83
N ASP A 165 1.59 -9.93 -6.93
CA ASP A 165 2.94 -9.54 -7.38
C ASP A 165 2.90 -8.47 -8.47
N ASP A 166 1.74 -7.87 -8.72
CA ASP A 166 1.59 -6.83 -9.73
C ASP A 166 2.44 -5.61 -9.36
N PRO A 167 3.31 -5.10 -10.26
CA PRO A 167 4.20 -3.98 -9.95
C PRO A 167 3.44 -2.69 -9.56
N ARG A 168 2.15 -2.58 -9.87
CA ARG A 168 1.31 -1.45 -9.49
C ARG A 168 0.95 -1.45 -7.99
N LEU A 169 1.04 -2.58 -7.29
CA LEU A 169 0.80 -2.65 -5.85
C LEU A 169 1.92 -2.01 -5.02
N GLY A 170 3.17 -2.09 -5.48
CA GLY A 170 4.30 -1.50 -4.76
C GLY A 170 4.12 0.00 -4.49
N PRO A 171 3.92 0.83 -5.54
CA PRO A 171 3.63 2.25 -5.38
C PRO A 171 2.39 2.54 -4.51
N LEU A 172 1.35 1.71 -4.58
CA LEU A 172 0.16 1.85 -3.72
C LEU A 172 0.54 1.76 -2.25
N PHE A 173 1.24 0.70 -1.86
CA PHE A 173 1.64 0.51 -0.46
C PHE A 173 2.68 1.53 0.00
N ALA A 174 3.62 1.91 -0.87
CA ALA A 174 4.58 2.97 -0.56
C ALA A 174 3.88 4.27 -0.17
N GLN A 175 2.91 4.72 -0.98
CA GLN A 175 2.15 5.94 -0.70
C GLN A 175 1.23 5.77 0.51
N LEU A 176 0.53 4.63 0.62
CA LEU A 176 -0.35 4.34 1.74
C LEU A 176 0.40 4.37 3.07
N PHE A 177 1.62 3.81 3.12
CA PHE A 177 2.44 3.83 4.32
C PHE A 177 3.00 5.21 4.66
N LEU A 178 3.37 6.02 3.67
CA LEU A 178 3.77 7.42 3.93
C LEU A 178 2.63 8.22 4.58
N VAL A 179 1.39 7.93 4.22
CA VAL A 179 0.20 8.59 4.81
C VAL A 179 -0.10 8.02 6.20
N LEU A 180 -0.11 6.70 6.38
CA LEU A 180 -0.40 6.09 7.69
C LEU A 180 0.68 6.41 8.73
N PHE A 181 1.94 6.43 8.33
CA PHE A 181 3.10 6.60 9.20
C PHE A 181 3.79 7.93 8.90
N THR A 182 3.01 9.01 8.82
CA THR A 182 3.52 10.33 8.47
C THR A 182 4.34 10.95 9.61
N ASP A 183 5.52 11.45 9.26
CA ASP A 183 6.35 12.28 10.16
C ASP A 183 5.92 13.75 10.15
N GLN A 184 5.05 14.12 9.21
CA GLN A 184 4.50 15.45 9.13
C GLN A 184 3.52 15.62 10.30
N PRO A 185 3.57 16.74 11.03
CA PRO A 185 2.50 17.05 11.97
C PRO A 185 1.20 17.02 11.17
N PRO A 186 0.19 16.23 11.59
CA PRO A 186 -1.07 16.17 10.86
C PRO A 186 -1.54 17.61 10.78
N ILE A 187 -1.57 18.17 9.56
CA ILE A 187 -2.10 19.51 9.35
C ILE A 187 -3.47 19.40 9.99
N ARG A 188 -3.68 20.15 11.07
CA ARG A 188 -5.02 20.33 11.59
C ARG A 188 -5.72 21.00 10.42
N ARG A 189 -6.36 20.19 9.57
CA ARG A 189 -7.58 20.56 8.88
C ARG A 189 -8.59 20.72 10.01
N GLY A 190 -8.33 21.71 10.88
CA GLY A 190 -9.38 22.54 11.40
C GLY A 190 -10.17 22.85 10.17
N ARG A 191 -11.36 22.25 10.12
CA ARG A 191 -12.51 22.86 9.51
C ARG A 191 -12.24 24.36 9.57
N LEU A 192 -11.91 24.95 8.43
CA LEU A 192 -12.16 26.36 8.22
C LEU A 192 -13.67 26.47 8.40
N VAL A 193 -14.12 26.52 9.66
CA VAL A 193 -15.31 27.25 10.00
C VAL A 193 -14.95 28.64 9.52
N PRO A 194 -15.62 29.15 8.46
CA PRO A 194 -15.39 30.53 8.07
C PRO A 194 -15.79 31.34 9.31
N PHE A 195 -14.81 31.94 9.98
CA PHE A 195 -15.10 32.98 10.93
C PHE A 195 -15.80 34.11 10.17
N ALA A 196 -16.93 34.57 10.71
CA ALA A 196 -17.75 35.70 10.29
C ALA A 196 -18.65 35.46 9.06
N ARG A 197 -19.92 35.86 9.08
CA ARG A 197 -20.39 37.17 9.56
C ARG A 197 -21.70 37.12 10.36
N TRP A 198 -21.75 38.07 11.30
CA TRP A 198 -22.93 38.66 11.96
C TRP A 198 -24.06 38.98 10.99
#